data_AF-A0A8T5A4J1-F1
#
_entry.id   AF-A0A8T5A4J1-F1
#
_cell.length_a   1.000
_cell.length_b   1.000
_cell.length_c   1.000
_cell.angle_alpha   90.00
_cell.angle_beta   90.00
_cell.angle_gamma   90.00
#
_symmetry.space_group_name_H-M   'P 1'
#
loop_
_entity.id
_entity.type
_entity.pdbx_description
1 polymer ?
#
loop_
_entity_poly.entity_id
_entity_poly.type
_entity_poly.pdbx_seq_one_letter_code
_entity_poly.pdbx_strand_id
1 'polypeptide(L)'
;MVKLPIPKPVSGGIFLTYKCTNECRHCMYACSPKWRDDWISLTDAEKILKTISEFFRAIYPKDFKRVGVNLGLHFTGGEPFLNFNLLLDLVKLAQNLKIPSLFVETNCFWCINDEIVEDRFSRLREAGLNGALISVNPFVIEQIPFERIERAVKIGRRIFGGNLIIYQEIFYEQMKRLGLKGTLPFEKYLSIMRVRDPLGLYAGLSYPSILPMGRAPYRIGHLYKKYSAKEFFGESCLEELTREWHVHIDNYYNYVTGYCAGLSLGDA
;
A
#
# COMPACT_ATOMS: atom_id res chain seq x y z
N MET A 1 0.38 -33.90 12.63
CA MET A 1 0.30 -32.46 12.29
C MET A 1 -0.25 -32.32 10.90
N VAL A 2 -1.36 -31.60 10.73
CA VAL A 2 -1.87 -31.21 9.41
C VAL A 2 -0.97 -30.08 8.91
N LYS A 3 -0.33 -30.23 7.76
CA LYS A 3 0.44 -29.15 7.12
C LYS A 3 -0.52 -28.28 6.32
N LEU A 4 -0.39 -26.96 6.44
CA LEU A 4 -1.12 -26.00 5.62
C LEU A 4 -0.31 -25.71 4.34
N PRO A 5 -0.76 -26.14 3.15
CA PRO A 5 -0.05 -25.85 1.91
C PRO A 5 -0.26 -24.38 1.53
N ILE A 6 0.82 -23.61 1.41
CA ILE A 6 0.79 -22.21 0.98
C ILE A 6 1.06 -22.14 -0.53
N PRO A 7 0.12 -21.60 -1.33
CA PRO A 7 0.34 -21.42 -2.76
C PRO A 7 1.50 -20.47 -3.06
N LYS A 8 2.09 -20.64 -4.24
CA LYS A 8 3.09 -19.69 -4.74
C LYS A 8 2.40 -18.35 -5.02
N PRO A 9 2.95 -17.22 -4.55
CA PRO A 9 2.30 -15.94 -4.78
C PRO A 9 2.30 -15.55 -6.25
N VAL A 10 1.18 -14.99 -6.70
CA VAL A 10 0.98 -14.42 -8.04
C VAL A 10 1.06 -12.89 -8.01
N SER A 11 0.91 -12.27 -6.84
CA SER A 11 1.17 -10.84 -6.59
C SER A 11 1.49 -10.60 -5.12
N GLY A 12 2.23 -9.54 -4.82
CA GLY A 12 2.51 -9.20 -3.42
C GLY A 12 3.31 -7.92 -3.21
N GLY A 13 3.57 -7.61 -1.95
CA GLY A 13 4.32 -6.43 -1.53
C GLY A 13 5.53 -6.76 -0.67
N ILE A 14 6.61 -6.00 -0.83
CA ILE A 14 7.77 -6.02 0.07
C ILE A 14 7.73 -4.78 0.96
N PHE A 15 7.64 -5.01 2.25
CA PHE A 15 7.66 -4.00 3.29
C PHE A 15 9.11 -3.61 3.57
N LEU A 16 9.45 -2.35 3.32
CA LEU A 16 10.81 -1.87 3.55
C LEU A 16 11.08 -1.59 5.02
N THR A 17 10.04 -1.22 5.78
CA THR A 17 10.06 -0.91 7.20
C THR A 17 8.63 -0.92 7.76
N TYR A 18 8.43 -0.81 9.07
CA TYR A 18 7.14 -0.39 9.66
C TYR A 18 7.09 1.11 9.99
N LYS A 19 8.23 1.82 9.83
CA LYS A 19 8.33 3.26 10.05
C LYS A 19 7.59 4.02 8.95
N CYS A 20 6.75 4.96 9.35
CA CYS A 20 5.98 5.80 8.45
C CYS A 20 5.94 7.23 8.99
N THR A 21 5.77 8.21 8.12
CA THR A 21 5.52 9.60 8.55
C THR A 21 4.13 9.80 9.14
N ASN A 22 3.20 8.88 8.86
CA ASN A 22 1.80 8.94 9.27
C ASN A 22 1.45 7.86 10.30
N GLU A 23 0.38 8.09 11.06
CA GLU A 23 -0.26 7.14 11.97
C GLU A 23 -1.75 6.99 11.59
N CYS A 24 -2.04 6.77 10.30
CA CYS A 24 -3.40 6.74 9.74
C CYS A 24 -4.33 5.81 10.54
N ARG A 25 -5.56 6.28 10.83
CA ARG A 25 -6.55 5.56 11.66
C ARG A 25 -6.95 4.18 11.12
N HIS A 26 -6.87 3.97 9.81
CA HIS A 26 -7.24 2.71 9.14
C HIS A 26 -6.05 1.80 8.80
N CYS A 27 -4.81 2.19 9.12
CA CYS A 27 -3.64 1.46 8.67
C CYS A 27 -3.66 0.00 9.13
N MET A 28 -3.73 -0.90 8.15
CA MET A 28 -3.79 -2.35 8.34
C MET A 28 -2.56 -2.89 9.08
N TYR A 29 -1.38 -2.34 8.79
CA TYR A 29 -0.11 -2.78 9.37
C TYR A 29 0.33 -2.00 10.61
N ALA A 30 -0.51 -1.08 11.09
CA ALA A 30 -0.19 -0.22 12.23
C ALA A 30 1.17 0.52 12.11
N CYS A 31 1.61 0.85 10.89
CA CYS A 31 2.81 1.66 10.64
C CYS A 31 2.71 3.04 11.30
N SER A 32 3.83 3.61 11.74
CA SER A 32 3.83 4.86 12.52
C SER A 32 5.22 5.48 12.57
N PRO A 33 5.34 6.78 12.93
CA PRO A 33 6.64 7.41 13.16
C PRO A 33 7.35 6.91 14.43
N LYS A 34 6.63 6.18 15.29
CA LYS A 34 7.15 5.64 16.55
C LYS A 34 7.86 4.30 16.38
N TRP A 35 7.72 3.64 15.23
CA TRP A 35 8.49 2.45 14.92
C TRP A 35 9.98 2.79 14.83
N ARG A 36 10.80 1.81 15.20
CA ARG A 36 12.26 1.91 15.07
C ARG A 36 12.64 2.10 13.61
N ASP A 37 13.85 2.61 13.41
CA ASP A 37 14.42 2.80 12.07
C ASP A 37 14.99 1.48 11.51
N ASP A 38 14.19 0.42 11.60
CA ASP A 38 14.54 -0.91 11.11
C ASP A 38 14.13 -1.00 9.64
N TRP A 39 15.08 -1.37 8.80
CA TRP A 39 14.90 -1.46 7.35
C TRP A 39 15.23 -2.85 6.86
N ILE A 40 14.57 -3.29 5.79
CA ILE A 40 14.90 -4.55 5.14
C ILE A 40 16.36 -4.53 4.66
N SER A 41 17.09 -5.61 4.92
CA SER A 41 18.46 -5.81 4.43
C SER A 41 18.47 -6.00 2.92
N LEU A 42 19.38 -5.33 2.19
CA LEU A 42 19.55 -5.54 0.75
C LEU A 42 19.90 -7.00 0.41
N THR A 43 20.73 -7.64 1.24
CA THR A 43 21.16 -9.03 1.03
C THR A 43 20.00 -10.01 1.18
N ASP A 44 19.12 -9.80 2.16
CA ASP A 44 17.97 -10.68 2.40
C ASP A 44 16.83 -10.37 1.42
N ALA A 45 16.63 -9.09 1.09
CA ALA A 45 15.73 -8.68 0.02
C ALA A 45 16.12 -9.34 -1.32
N GLU A 46 17.42 -9.46 -1.64
CA GLU A 46 17.86 -10.17 -2.85
C GLU A 46 17.42 -11.64 -2.87
N LYS A 47 17.50 -12.35 -1.74
CA LYS A 47 17.04 -13.75 -1.64
C LYS A 47 15.54 -13.84 -1.89
N ILE A 48 14.77 -13.00 -1.22
CA ILE A 48 13.31 -12.92 -1.38
C ILE A 48 12.93 -12.60 -2.83
N LEU A 49 13.55 -11.59 -3.43
CA LEU A 49 13.28 -11.17 -4.79
C LEU A 49 13.67 -12.24 -5.82
N LYS A 50 14.73 -13.03 -5.57
CA LYS A 50 15.07 -14.19 -6.41
C LYS A 50 13.96 -15.23 -6.40
N THR A 51 13.47 -15.61 -5.22
CA THR A 51 12.35 -16.55 -5.07
C THR A 51 11.08 -16.04 -5.77
N ILE A 52 10.71 -14.76 -5.56
CA ILE A 52 9.55 -14.15 -6.22
C ILE A 52 9.72 -14.12 -7.74
N SER A 53 10.92 -13.76 -8.22
CA SER A 53 11.23 -13.74 -9.66
C SER A 53 11.01 -15.11 -10.31
N GLU A 54 11.37 -16.20 -9.64
CA GLU A 54 11.13 -17.56 -10.14
C GLU A 54 9.63 -17.87 -10.26
N PHE A 55 8.84 -17.50 -9.26
CA PHE A 55 7.39 -17.70 -9.29
C PHE A 55 6.73 -16.86 -10.38
N PHE A 56 7.08 -15.57 -10.45
CA PHE A 56 6.45 -14.64 -11.38
C PHE A 56 6.80 -14.95 -12.84
N ARG A 57 8.01 -15.47 -13.11
CA ARG A 57 8.41 -15.92 -14.47
C ARG A 57 7.49 -17.00 -15.05
N ALA A 58 6.85 -17.80 -14.21
CA ALA A 58 5.93 -18.85 -14.67
C ALA A 58 4.52 -18.33 -14.97
N ILE A 59 4.15 -17.16 -14.46
CA ILE A 59 2.77 -16.64 -14.46
C ILE A 59 2.63 -15.42 -15.39
N TYR A 60 3.61 -14.52 -15.36
CA TYR A 60 3.54 -13.28 -16.09
C TYR A 60 4.07 -13.42 -17.52
N PRO A 61 3.40 -12.80 -18.51
CA PRO A 61 3.96 -12.66 -19.84
C PRO A 61 5.32 -11.96 -19.80
N LYS A 62 6.18 -12.30 -20.77
CA LYS A 62 7.45 -11.59 -20.95
C LYS A 62 7.18 -10.09 -21.17
N ASP A 63 7.99 -9.25 -20.53
CA ASP A 63 7.92 -7.78 -20.62
C ASP A 63 6.58 -7.17 -20.13
N PHE A 64 5.85 -7.87 -19.25
CA PHE A 64 4.61 -7.37 -18.65
C PHE A 64 4.89 -6.20 -17.68
N LYS A 65 4.25 -5.05 -17.95
CA LYS A 65 4.48 -3.78 -17.21
C LYS A 65 3.24 -3.17 -16.58
N ARG A 66 2.04 -3.75 -16.76
CA ARG A 66 0.83 -3.21 -16.15
C ARG A 66 0.83 -3.51 -14.67
N VAL A 67 0.45 -2.55 -13.84
CA VAL A 67 0.42 -2.68 -12.38
C VAL A 67 -1.00 -2.64 -11.85
N GLY A 68 -1.23 -3.16 -10.65
CA GLY A 68 -2.55 -3.14 -10.01
C GLY A 68 -2.48 -3.55 -8.54
N VAL A 69 -3.52 -3.22 -7.78
CA VAL A 69 -3.59 -3.50 -6.33
C VAL A 69 -3.33 -4.99 -6.02
N ASN A 70 -3.80 -5.90 -6.88
CA ASN A 70 -3.59 -7.34 -6.74
C ASN A 70 -2.71 -7.91 -7.88
N LEU A 71 -1.90 -7.08 -8.53
CA LEU A 71 -1.13 -7.43 -9.72
C LEU A 71 0.30 -6.90 -9.62
N GLY A 72 1.26 -7.81 -9.69
CA GLY A 72 2.69 -7.53 -9.68
C GLY A 72 3.32 -7.53 -8.30
N LEU A 73 4.47 -6.88 -8.23
CA LEU A 73 5.24 -6.69 -7.00
C LEU A 73 5.28 -5.21 -6.66
N HIS A 74 4.95 -4.86 -5.41
CA HIS A 74 5.10 -3.49 -4.93
C HIS A 74 6.09 -3.35 -3.78
N PHE A 75 6.86 -2.27 -3.79
CA PHE A 75 7.55 -1.80 -2.61
C PHE A 75 6.61 -0.90 -1.79
N THR A 76 6.46 -1.22 -0.52
CA THR A 76 5.56 -0.51 0.40
C THR A 76 6.17 -0.52 1.80
N GLY A 77 5.40 -0.06 2.79
CA GLY A 77 5.71 -0.26 4.20
C GLY A 77 6.90 0.53 4.76
N GLY A 78 6.74 1.29 5.83
CA GLY A 78 5.55 2.03 6.20
C GLY A 78 5.42 3.25 5.30
N GLU A 79 6.56 3.88 4.99
CA GLU A 79 6.72 4.83 3.90
C GLU A 79 8.09 4.64 3.23
N PRO A 80 8.15 4.02 2.03
CA PRO A 80 9.40 3.74 1.32
C PRO A 80 10.28 4.98 1.08
N PHE A 81 9.69 6.16 0.86
CA PHE A 81 10.45 7.38 0.54
C PHE A 81 11.13 8.02 1.76
N LEU A 82 10.98 7.46 2.96
CA LEU A 82 11.85 7.78 4.10
C LEU A 82 13.29 7.32 3.87
N ASN A 83 13.52 6.28 3.07
CA ASN A 83 14.85 5.83 2.65
C ASN A 83 14.88 5.63 1.13
N PHE A 84 14.94 6.75 0.41
CA PHE A 84 14.88 6.75 -1.05
C PHE A 84 16.05 6.00 -1.72
N ASN A 85 17.24 6.00 -1.12
CA ASN A 85 18.39 5.28 -1.67
C ASN A 85 18.17 3.77 -1.64
N LEU A 86 17.72 3.23 -0.49
CA LEU A 86 17.36 1.81 -0.38
C LEU A 86 16.26 1.42 -1.37
N LEU A 87 15.19 2.24 -1.47
CA LEU A 87 14.14 2.01 -2.45
C LEU A 87 14.69 1.95 -3.89
N LEU A 88 15.55 2.89 -4.27
CA LEU A 88 16.15 2.93 -5.60
C LEU A 88 17.02 1.70 -5.87
N ASP A 89 17.80 1.26 -4.90
CA ASP A 89 18.65 0.07 -5.04
C ASP A 89 17.81 -1.21 -5.14
N LEU A 90 16.72 -1.32 -4.38
CA LEU A 90 15.78 -2.43 -4.49
C LEU A 90 15.04 -2.47 -5.85
N VAL A 91 14.70 -1.31 -6.41
CA VAL A 91 14.13 -1.24 -7.77
C VAL A 91 15.12 -1.74 -8.82
N LYS A 92 16.38 -1.30 -8.76
CA LYS A 92 17.44 -1.80 -9.66
C LYS A 92 17.64 -3.31 -9.50
N LEU A 93 17.63 -3.80 -8.27
CA LEU A 93 17.78 -5.21 -7.96
C LEU A 93 16.63 -6.05 -8.55
N ALA A 94 15.37 -5.62 -8.34
CA ALA A 94 14.19 -6.26 -8.91
C ALA A 94 14.22 -6.24 -10.45
N GLN A 95 14.68 -5.13 -11.05
CA GLN A 95 14.86 -5.01 -12.50
C GLN A 95 15.93 -5.97 -13.03
N ASN A 96 17.07 -6.10 -12.35
CA ASN A 96 18.13 -7.07 -12.71
C ASN A 96 17.63 -8.52 -12.64
N LEU A 97 16.76 -8.81 -11.68
CA LEU A 97 16.07 -10.10 -11.54
C LEU A 97 14.87 -10.26 -12.49
N LYS A 98 14.63 -9.28 -13.37
CA LYS A 98 13.55 -9.25 -14.37
C LYS A 98 12.16 -9.48 -13.76
N ILE A 99 11.92 -8.93 -12.57
CA ILE A 99 10.61 -9.00 -11.94
C ILE A 99 9.64 -8.10 -12.73
N PRO A 100 8.52 -8.64 -13.23
CA PRO A 100 7.54 -7.88 -13.99
C PRO A 100 6.62 -7.06 -13.06
N SER A 101 5.92 -6.09 -13.64
CA SER A 101 4.86 -5.32 -12.94
C SER A 101 5.31 -4.73 -11.59
N LEU A 102 6.43 -4.01 -11.60
CA LEU A 102 7.01 -3.42 -10.40
C LEU A 102 6.43 -2.03 -10.12
N PHE A 103 5.92 -1.78 -8.92
CA PHE A 103 5.47 -0.44 -8.51
C PHE A 103 5.83 -0.10 -7.07
N VAL A 104 5.58 1.14 -6.66
CA VAL A 104 5.78 1.60 -5.28
C VAL A 104 4.51 2.23 -4.73
N GLU A 105 4.22 2.03 -3.46
CA GLU A 105 3.15 2.71 -2.75
C GLU A 105 3.73 3.85 -1.90
N THR A 106 3.06 5.01 -1.87
CA THR A 106 3.51 6.15 -1.06
C THR A 106 2.34 7.01 -0.56
N ASN A 107 2.54 7.62 0.60
CA ASN A 107 1.64 8.60 1.20
C ASN A 107 1.90 10.05 0.73
N CYS A 108 2.92 10.25 -0.12
CA CYS A 108 3.29 11.54 -0.72
C CYS A 108 3.82 12.61 0.24
N PHE A 109 4.24 12.26 1.46
CA PHE A 109 4.78 13.26 2.40
C PHE A 109 5.94 14.07 1.81
N TRP A 110 6.74 13.46 0.94
CA TRP A 110 7.95 14.03 0.36
C TRP A 110 7.68 14.91 -0.87
N CYS A 111 6.45 14.93 -1.39
CA CYS A 111 6.07 15.64 -2.61
C CYS A 111 5.87 17.15 -2.37
N ILE A 112 6.91 17.83 -1.86
CA ILE A 112 6.84 19.22 -1.38
C ILE A 112 6.91 20.26 -2.50
N ASN A 113 7.55 19.94 -3.63
CA ASN A 113 7.63 20.77 -4.83
C ASN A 113 7.72 19.88 -6.08
N ASP A 114 7.56 20.46 -7.26
CA ASP A 114 7.45 19.70 -8.52
C ASP A 114 8.79 19.04 -8.87
N GLU A 115 9.91 19.72 -8.59
CA GLU A 115 11.28 19.28 -8.91
C GLU A 115 11.64 17.98 -8.18
N ILE A 116 11.33 17.88 -6.88
CA ILE A 116 11.62 16.68 -6.08
C ILE A 116 10.80 15.49 -6.58
N VAL A 117 9.53 15.73 -6.94
CA VAL A 117 8.63 14.68 -7.45
C VAL A 117 9.09 14.18 -8.81
N GLU A 118 9.47 15.09 -9.69
CA GLU A 118 10.03 14.75 -11.01
C GLU A 118 11.35 13.99 -10.88
N ASP A 119 12.31 14.44 -10.07
CA ASP A 119 13.59 13.75 -9.85
C ASP A 119 13.37 12.32 -9.36
N ARG A 120 12.65 12.16 -8.24
CA ARG A 120 12.54 10.85 -7.58
C ARG A 120 11.74 9.86 -8.42
N PHE A 121 10.62 10.27 -9.02
CA PHE A 121 9.84 9.37 -9.88
C PHE A 121 10.56 9.05 -11.19
N SER A 122 11.29 10.00 -11.79
CA SER A 122 12.07 9.72 -13.01
C SER A 122 13.19 8.74 -12.73
N ARG A 123 13.95 8.93 -11.65
CA ARG A 123 15.03 8.00 -11.24
C ARG A 123 14.52 6.59 -10.96
N LEU A 124 13.35 6.46 -10.33
CA LEU A 124 12.73 5.15 -10.11
C LEU A 124 12.27 4.50 -11.43
N ARG A 125 11.64 5.29 -12.33
CA ARG A 125 11.24 4.80 -13.65
C ARG A 125 12.43 4.33 -14.47
N GLU A 126 13.50 5.12 -14.51
CA GLU A 126 14.76 4.79 -15.20
C GLU A 126 15.42 3.53 -14.62
N ALA A 127 15.31 3.33 -13.30
CA ALA A 127 15.80 2.13 -12.63
C ALA A 127 14.97 0.87 -12.92
N GLY A 128 13.77 0.99 -13.51
CA GLY A 128 12.93 -0.15 -13.89
C GLY A 128 11.52 -0.15 -13.30
N LEU A 129 11.16 0.85 -12.47
CA LEU A 129 9.82 0.93 -11.88
C LEU A 129 8.76 1.17 -12.98
N ASN A 130 7.69 0.39 -12.97
CA ASN A 130 6.62 0.48 -13.98
C ASN A 130 5.49 1.42 -13.59
N GLY A 131 5.27 1.65 -12.29
CA GLY A 131 4.17 2.47 -11.80
C GLY A 131 4.32 2.92 -10.35
N ALA A 132 3.33 3.65 -9.87
CA ALA A 132 3.21 4.02 -8.47
C ALA A 132 1.74 4.06 -8.04
N LEU A 133 1.49 3.77 -6.77
CA LEU A 133 0.19 3.86 -6.13
C LEU A 133 0.22 4.99 -5.11
N ILE A 134 -0.66 5.97 -5.32
CA ILE A 134 -0.79 7.15 -4.49
C ILE A 134 -1.92 6.95 -3.50
N SER A 135 -1.59 6.93 -2.21
CA SER A 135 -2.57 6.81 -1.13
C SER A 135 -3.28 8.14 -0.90
N VAL A 136 -4.61 8.15 -1.05
CA VAL A 136 -5.43 9.34 -0.78
C VAL A 136 -6.74 8.95 -0.13
N ASN A 137 -6.91 9.38 1.11
CA ASN A 137 -8.13 9.16 1.88
C ASN A 137 -8.20 10.11 3.08
N PRO A 138 -9.36 10.15 3.77
CA PRO A 138 -9.58 11.06 4.89
C PRO A 138 -8.61 10.89 6.05
N PHE A 139 -7.87 9.77 6.11
CA PHE A 139 -6.91 9.47 7.18
C PHE A 139 -5.49 9.92 6.82
N VAL A 140 -5.09 9.79 5.56
CA VAL A 140 -3.80 10.30 5.06
C VAL A 140 -3.77 11.82 5.14
N ILE A 141 -4.86 12.46 4.71
CA ILE A 141 -4.99 13.93 4.64
C ILE A 141 -5.15 14.59 6.03
N GLU A 142 -5.28 13.84 7.13
CA GLU A 142 -5.15 14.40 8.48
C GLU A 142 -3.71 14.90 8.73
N GLN A 143 -2.73 14.31 8.06
CA GLN A 143 -1.30 14.56 8.31
C GLN A 143 -0.53 15.02 7.06
N ILE A 144 -1.01 14.71 5.85
CA ILE A 144 -0.39 15.13 4.59
C ILE A 144 -1.24 16.21 3.92
N PRO A 145 -0.69 17.42 3.67
CA PRO A 145 -1.38 18.44 2.90
C PRO A 145 -1.82 17.91 1.52
N PHE A 146 -3.08 18.13 1.17
CA PHE A 146 -3.68 17.58 -0.05
C PHE A 146 -2.93 17.98 -1.32
N GLU A 147 -2.31 19.17 -1.35
CA GLU A 147 -1.53 19.67 -2.48
C GLU A 147 -0.32 18.77 -2.78
N ARG A 148 0.24 18.08 -1.78
CA ARG A 148 1.33 17.11 -2.01
C ARG A 148 0.84 15.90 -2.78
N ILE A 149 -0.36 15.42 -2.47
CA ILE A 149 -1.03 14.32 -3.16
C ILE A 149 -1.41 14.76 -4.58
N GLU A 150 -2.03 15.94 -4.76
CA GLU A 150 -2.36 16.48 -6.08
C GLU A 150 -1.12 16.58 -6.98
N ARG A 151 -0.02 17.06 -6.41
CA ARG A 151 1.27 17.15 -7.11
C ARG A 151 1.79 15.78 -7.52
N ALA A 152 1.80 14.81 -6.60
CA ALA A 152 2.21 13.44 -6.89
C ALA A 152 1.35 12.83 -8.01
N VAL A 153 0.04 13.05 -8.00
CA VAL A 153 -0.88 12.57 -9.03
C VAL A 153 -0.58 13.22 -10.38
N LYS A 154 -0.46 14.56 -10.43
CA LYS A 154 -0.19 15.31 -11.67
C LYS A 154 1.12 14.85 -12.32
N ILE A 155 2.20 14.80 -11.55
CA ILE A 155 3.54 14.48 -12.06
C ILE A 155 3.66 12.99 -12.34
N GLY A 156 3.16 12.16 -11.43
CA GLY A 156 3.12 10.71 -11.58
C GLY A 156 2.37 10.26 -12.83
N ARG A 157 1.26 10.93 -13.21
CA ARG A 157 0.56 10.64 -14.48
C ARG A 157 1.40 10.95 -15.71
N ARG A 158 2.22 12.02 -15.68
CA ARG A 158 3.14 12.33 -16.78
C ARG A 158 4.24 11.28 -16.93
N ILE A 159 4.73 10.75 -15.81
CA ILE A 159 5.86 9.81 -15.77
C ILE A 159 5.43 8.36 -16.01
N PHE A 160 4.38 7.90 -15.32
CA PHE A 160 3.93 6.50 -15.36
C PHE A 160 2.70 6.27 -16.25
N GLY A 161 2.05 7.33 -16.74
CA GLY A 161 0.85 7.20 -17.57
C GLY A 161 -0.27 6.43 -16.84
N GLY A 162 -0.83 5.42 -17.52
CA GLY A 162 -1.88 4.56 -16.97
C GLY A 162 -1.45 3.65 -15.81
N ASN A 163 -0.15 3.58 -15.51
CA ASN A 163 0.38 2.84 -14.36
C ASN A 163 0.47 3.68 -13.08
N LEU A 164 0.00 4.93 -13.10
CA LEU A 164 -0.25 5.65 -11.85
C LEU A 164 -1.63 5.29 -11.30
N ILE A 165 -1.65 4.62 -10.16
CA ILE A 165 -2.87 4.25 -9.45
C ILE A 165 -3.18 5.32 -8.40
N ILE A 166 -4.42 5.81 -8.39
CA ILE A 166 -4.96 6.60 -7.28
C ILE A 166 -5.77 5.64 -6.41
N TYR A 167 -5.22 5.28 -5.25
CA TYR A 167 -5.90 4.36 -4.36
C TYR A 167 -7.04 5.07 -3.64
N GLN A 168 -8.26 4.56 -3.83
CA GLN A 168 -9.52 5.18 -3.37
C GLN A 168 -9.82 6.53 -4.05
N GLU A 169 -9.90 6.52 -5.38
CA GLU A 169 -10.17 7.69 -6.24
C GLU A 169 -11.40 8.51 -5.81
N ILE A 170 -12.41 7.88 -5.20
CA ILE A 170 -13.57 8.58 -4.62
C ILE A 170 -13.15 9.69 -3.65
N PHE A 171 -12.17 9.44 -2.79
CA PHE A 171 -11.70 10.44 -1.83
C PHE A 171 -10.89 11.53 -2.51
N TYR A 172 -10.07 11.18 -3.51
CA TYR A 172 -9.35 12.18 -4.30
C TYR A 172 -10.31 13.18 -4.95
N GLU A 173 -11.35 12.68 -5.62
CA GLU A 173 -12.36 13.52 -6.27
C GLU A 173 -13.16 14.34 -5.27
N GLN A 174 -13.49 13.79 -4.10
CA GLN A 174 -14.12 14.57 -3.03
C GLN A 174 -13.23 15.71 -2.54
N MET A 175 -11.95 15.46 -2.24
CA MET A 175 -11.02 16.52 -1.80
C MET A 175 -10.83 17.60 -2.86
N LYS A 176 -10.75 17.21 -4.15
CA LYS A 176 -10.71 18.15 -5.28
C LYS A 176 -11.96 19.00 -5.38
N ARG A 177 -13.15 18.41 -5.28
CA ARG A 177 -14.44 19.14 -5.32
C ARG A 177 -14.60 20.08 -4.14
N LEU A 178 -14.04 19.74 -2.98
CA LEU A 178 -13.98 20.64 -1.83
C LEU A 178 -13.01 21.81 -2.05
N GLY A 179 -12.13 21.75 -3.06
CA GLY A 179 -11.03 22.68 -3.21
C GLY A 179 -10.07 22.64 -2.01
N LEU A 180 -9.90 21.46 -1.41
CA LEU A 180 -9.15 21.33 -0.16
C LEU A 180 -7.71 21.85 -0.33
N LYS A 181 -7.28 22.65 0.64
CA LYS A 181 -5.89 23.10 0.82
C LYS A 181 -5.44 22.75 2.22
N GLY A 182 -4.20 22.27 2.36
CA GLY A 182 -3.67 21.77 3.62
C GLY A 182 -4.26 20.42 4.03
N THR A 183 -4.34 20.22 5.35
CA THR A 183 -4.89 19.01 5.97
C THR A 183 -6.34 19.19 6.38
N LEU A 184 -7.08 18.09 6.54
CA LEU A 184 -8.45 18.11 7.04
C LEU A 184 -8.63 17.02 8.09
N PRO A 185 -8.91 17.37 9.37
CA PRO A 185 -9.20 16.37 10.40
C PRO A 185 -10.38 15.49 10.02
N PHE A 186 -10.32 14.21 10.37
CA PHE A 186 -11.32 13.22 9.95
C PHE A 186 -12.75 13.61 10.36
N GLU A 187 -12.95 14.11 11.59
CA GLU A 187 -14.28 14.51 12.07
C GLU A 187 -14.87 15.66 11.26
N LYS A 188 -14.02 16.60 10.83
CA LYS A 188 -14.44 17.71 9.98
C LYS A 188 -14.78 17.21 8.58
N TYR A 189 -13.98 16.30 8.03
CA TYR A 189 -14.31 15.61 6.78
C TYR A 189 -15.69 14.92 6.86
N LEU A 190 -15.96 14.14 7.92
CA LEU A 190 -17.26 13.50 8.13
C LEU A 190 -18.41 14.50 8.13
N SER A 191 -18.28 15.60 8.88
CA SER A 191 -19.33 16.64 8.96
C SER A 191 -19.65 17.27 7.61
N ILE A 192 -18.64 17.51 6.77
CA ILE A 192 -18.78 18.14 5.46
C ILE A 192 -19.41 17.14 4.49
N MET A 193 -18.87 15.92 4.43
CA MET A 193 -19.23 14.92 3.42
C MET A 193 -20.58 14.30 3.69
N ARG A 194 -21.03 14.22 4.95
CA ARG A 194 -22.40 13.81 5.28
C ARG A 194 -23.45 14.69 4.60
N VAL A 195 -23.15 15.97 4.37
CA VAL A 195 -24.07 16.90 3.71
C VAL A 195 -23.81 16.95 2.21
N ARG A 196 -22.54 17.02 1.79
CA ARG A 196 -22.17 17.27 0.39
C ARG A 196 -22.20 16.04 -0.52
N ASP A 197 -21.88 14.86 0.02
CA ASP A 197 -21.86 13.60 -0.74
C ASP A 197 -22.03 12.41 0.23
N PRO A 198 -23.24 12.22 0.78
CA PRO A 198 -23.53 11.16 1.74
C PRO A 198 -23.34 9.75 1.14
N LEU A 199 -23.67 9.56 -0.14
CA LEU A 199 -23.50 8.28 -0.82
C LEU A 199 -22.02 7.95 -1.02
N GLY A 200 -21.22 8.91 -1.47
CA GLY A 200 -19.78 8.69 -1.62
C GLY A 200 -19.06 8.54 -0.29
N LEU A 201 -19.52 9.24 0.77
CA LEU A 201 -19.03 9.01 2.12
C LEU A 201 -19.31 7.57 2.59
N TYR A 202 -20.54 7.09 2.39
CA TYR A 202 -20.92 5.72 2.72
C TYR A 202 -20.09 4.70 1.93
N ALA A 203 -19.97 4.88 0.60
CA ALA A 203 -19.21 3.98 -0.26
C ALA A 203 -17.72 3.94 0.12
N GLY A 204 -17.10 5.11 0.32
CA GLY A 204 -15.67 5.21 0.64
C GLY A 204 -15.31 4.67 2.02
N LEU A 205 -16.23 4.75 3.00
CA LEU A 205 -16.02 4.20 4.34
C LEU A 205 -16.52 2.76 4.50
N SER A 206 -17.07 2.14 3.46
CA SER A 206 -17.51 0.74 3.49
C SER A 206 -16.45 -0.22 2.96
N TYR A 207 -16.63 -1.52 3.20
CA TYR A 207 -15.89 -2.55 2.50
C TYR A 207 -16.24 -2.52 0.99
N PRO A 208 -15.28 -2.68 0.07
CA PRO A 208 -13.86 -3.02 0.27
C PRO A 208 -12.92 -1.81 0.43
N SER A 209 -13.42 -0.58 0.48
CA SER A 209 -12.55 0.60 0.63
C SER A 209 -11.86 0.64 1.99
N ILE A 210 -12.56 0.32 3.08
CA ILE A 210 -11.95 0.19 4.41
C ILE A 210 -11.95 -1.27 4.86
N LEU A 211 -10.76 -1.81 5.06
CA LEU A 211 -10.57 -3.14 5.63
C LEU A 211 -10.66 -3.06 7.17
N PRO A 212 -11.56 -3.80 7.84
CA PRO A 212 -11.79 -3.72 9.28
C PRO A 212 -10.72 -4.48 10.08
N MET A 213 -9.46 -4.05 9.96
CA MET A 213 -8.28 -4.69 10.55
C MET A 213 -7.20 -3.65 10.89
N GLY A 214 -6.13 -4.11 11.54
CA GLY A 214 -5.08 -3.21 12.04
C GLY A 214 -5.66 -2.17 13.00
N ARG A 215 -5.45 -0.88 12.71
CA ARG A 215 -5.99 0.21 13.54
C ARG A 215 -7.48 0.51 13.33
N ALA A 216 -8.08 0.10 12.21
CA ALA A 216 -9.46 0.49 11.88
C ALA A 216 -10.48 0.09 12.95
N PRO A 217 -10.51 -1.16 13.47
CA PRO A 217 -11.47 -1.57 14.49
C PRO A 217 -11.37 -0.76 15.79
N TYR A 218 -10.19 -0.27 16.13
CA TYR A 218 -9.94 0.48 17.36
C TYR A 218 -10.17 1.97 17.21
N ARG A 219 -9.86 2.56 16.04
CA ARG A 219 -9.89 4.01 15.83
C ARG A 219 -11.18 4.51 15.19
N ILE A 220 -11.79 3.70 14.33
CA ILE A 220 -13.01 4.06 13.60
C ILE A 220 -14.11 2.99 13.72
N GLY A 221 -13.93 1.99 14.57
CA GLY A 221 -14.91 0.93 14.80
C GLY A 221 -16.28 1.41 15.30
N HIS A 222 -16.40 2.65 15.78
CA HIS A 222 -17.68 3.26 16.15
C HIS A 222 -18.56 3.60 14.93
N LEU A 223 -17.98 3.62 13.72
CA LEU A 223 -18.72 3.82 12.47
C LEU A 223 -19.38 2.54 11.93
N TYR A 224 -19.02 1.38 12.50
CA TYR A 224 -19.42 0.08 11.98
C TYR A 224 -20.29 -0.67 12.98
N LYS A 225 -21.19 -1.51 12.45
CA LYS A 225 -21.90 -2.49 13.26
C LYS A 225 -20.91 -3.50 13.82
N LYS A 226 -21.00 -3.75 15.12
CA LYS A 226 -20.20 -4.76 15.82
C LYS A 226 -20.99 -6.07 15.89
N TYR A 227 -20.24 -7.16 15.82
CA TYR A 227 -20.72 -8.53 15.85
C TYR A 227 -20.02 -9.27 17.00
N SER A 228 -20.71 -10.22 17.62
CA SER A 228 -20.11 -11.02 18.68
C SER A 228 -19.19 -12.08 18.06
N ALA A 229 -18.09 -12.44 18.74
CA ALA A 229 -17.17 -13.45 18.22
C ALA A 229 -17.87 -14.79 17.90
N LYS A 230 -18.93 -15.13 18.65
CA LYS A 230 -19.72 -16.35 18.45
C LYS A 230 -20.40 -16.42 17.07
N GLU A 231 -20.70 -15.28 16.46
CA GLU A 231 -21.32 -15.26 15.12
C GLU A 231 -20.37 -15.77 14.04
N PHE A 232 -19.06 -15.80 14.32
CA PHE A 232 -18.04 -16.33 13.42
C PHE A 232 -17.56 -17.73 13.83
N PHE A 233 -18.17 -18.36 14.82
CA PHE A 233 -17.79 -19.73 15.22
C PHE A 233 -18.25 -20.71 14.15
N GLY A 234 -17.29 -21.44 13.57
CA GLY A 234 -17.54 -22.37 12.46
C GLY A 234 -17.11 -21.80 11.09
N GLU A 235 -16.81 -20.50 11.03
CA GLU A 235 -16.17 -19.90 9.86
C GLU A 235 -14.70 -20.33 9.77
N SER A 236 -14.19 -20.38 8.54
CA SER A 236 -12.81 -20.76 8.26
C SER A 236 -12.07 -19.64 7.55
N CYS A 237 -10.95 -19.19 8.12
CA CYS A 237 -10.06 -18.24 7.46
C CYS A 237 -9.16 -18.91 6.40
N LEU A 238 -9.36 -20.20 6.10
CA LEU A 238 -8.46 -20.95 5.23
C LEU A 238 -8.23 -20.27 3.88
N GLU A 239 -9.30 -19.79 3.23
CA GLU A 239 -9.21 -19.11 1.93
C GLU A 239 -8.36 -17.83 2.01
N GLU A 240 -8.57 -17.01 3.05
CA GLU A 240 -7.78 -15.80 3.27
C GLU A 240 -6.31 -16.13 3.61
N LEU A 241 -6.08 -17.22 4.37
CA LEU A 241 -4.75 -17.65 4.79
C LEU A 241 -3.95 -18.29 3.66
N THR A 242 -4.60 -18.93 2.68
CA THR A 242 -3.95 -19.58 1.54
C THR A 242 -4.10 -18.77 0.25
N ARG A 243 -4.44 -17.49 0.33
CA ARG A 243 -4.60 -16.65 -0.86
C ARG A 243 -3.25 -16.41 -1.52
N GLU A 244 -3.22 -16.59 -2.85
CA GLU A 244 -1.98 -16.45 -3.65
C GLU A 244 -1.71 -15.02 -4.12
N TRP A 245 -2.65 -14.09 -3.94
CA TRP A 245 -2.52 -12.71 -4.38
C TRP A 245 -2.53 -11.72 -3.20
N HIS A 246 -1.90 -10.56 -3.41
CA HIS A 246 -1.79 -9.50 -2.40
C HIS A 246 -1.12 -9.97 -1.10
N VAL A 247 -0.18 -10.90 -1.20
CA VAL A 247 0.64 -11.32 -0.05
C VAL A 247 1.67 -10.25 0.27
N HIS A 248 2.22 -10.25 1.48
CA HIS A 248 3.29 -9.33 1.84
C HIS A 248 4.43 -10.07 2.51
N ILE A 249 5.65 -9.57 2.31
CA ILE A 249 6.83 -9.99 3.07
C ILE A 249 7.35 -8.76 3.80
N ASP A 250 7.45 -8.85 5.12
CA ASP A 250 7.89 -7.73 5.95
C ASP A 250 9.40 -7.55 6.01
N ASN A 251 9.85 -6.44 6.60
CA ASN A 251 11.27 -6.14 6.76
C ASN A 251 11.99 -7.07 7.75
N TYR A 252 11.25 -7.96 8.41
CA TYR A 252 11.76 -9.05 9.25
C TYR A 252 11.57 -10.42 8.56
N TYR A 253 11.24 -10.42 7.27
CA TYR A 253 11.11 -11.59 6.40
C TYR A 253 9.91 -12.48 6.69
N ASN A 254 8.93 -11.99 7.46
CA ASN A 254 7.69 -12.73 7.70
C ASN A 254 6.83 -12.77 6.44
N TYR A 255 6.35 -13.95 6.07
CA TYR A 255 5.32 -14.11 5.06
C TYR A 255 3.93 -13.83 5.64
N VAL A 256 3.35 -12.71 5.24
CA VAL A 256 2.01 -12.24 5.61
C VAL A 256 1.04 -12.51 4.46
N THR A 257 0.06 -13.36 4.71
CA THR A 257 -0.88 -13.82 3.68
C THR A 257 -2.04 -12.84 3.46
N GLY A 258 -2.30 -12.49 2.20
CA GLY A 258 -3.38 -11.60 1.80
C GLY A 258 -3.50 -10.33 2.65
N TYR A 259 -4.70 -10.10 3.19
CA TYR A 259 -4.99 -8.98 4.09
C TYR A 259 -4.79 -9.34 5.58
N CYS A 260 -4.22 -10.49 5.93
CA CYS A 260 -4.09 -10.96 7.32
C CYS A 260 -2.89 -10.32 8.05
N ALA A 261 -2.80 -8.98 8.03
CA ALA A 261 -1.72 -8.26 8.69
C ALA A 261 -1.61 -8.61 10.19
N GLY A 262 -0.38 -8.88 10.64
CA GLY A 262 -0.08 -9.33 12.00
C GLY A 262 -0.09 -10.84 12.21
N LEU A 263 -0.43 -11.63 11.18
CA LEU A 263 -0.27 -13.08 11.17
C LEU A 263 0.84 -13.47 10.18
N SER A 264 1.91 -14.08 10.69
CA SER A 264 2.98 -14.67 9.88
C SER A 264 2.74 -16.17 9.72
N LEU A 265 2.89 -16.68 8.50
CA LEU A 265 2.87 -18.12 8.21
C LEU A 265 4.28 -18.74 8.21
N GLY A 266 5.30 -17.97 8.59
CA GLY A 266 6.70 -18.37 8.62
C GLY A 266 7.61 -17.36 7.91
N ASP A 267 8.88 -17.72 7.80
CA ASP A 267 9.89 -16.91 7.11
C ASP A 267 9.82 -17.15 5.59
N ALA A 268 10.00 -16.09 4.81
CA ALA A 268 9.89 -16.07 3.35
C ALA A 268 11.19 -16.40 2.60
#